data_AF-A0ABD6CFU8-F1
#
_entry.id   AF-A0ABD6CFU8-F1
#
_cell.length_a   1.000
_cell.length_b   1.000
_cell.length_c   1.000
_cell.angle_alpha   90.00
_cell.angle_beta   90.00
_cell.angle_gamma   90.00
#
_symmetry.space_group_name_H-M   'P 1'
#
loop_
_entity.id
_entity.type
_entity.pdbx_description
1 polymer ?
#
loop_
_entity_poly.entity_id
_entity_poly.type
_entity_poly.pdbx_seq_one_letter_code
_entity_poly.pdbx_strand_id
1 'polypeptide(L)'
;MTDGMSRRQMVRSTVTTVTAGIAGGVAGCTGLLESDGDGSDGADGTTTSHTRNGASSDGSSIPLEYTRWLYAPTTSGRDAYYPFLFSHDTALQANKQRLGETYQRFAGREISFPLLDMDLSYNSVDATLSFPSVGRYFEGSFAPGEVRSELEELRYERIGEKAEFTVYRDDVGKEIAITDGAAAAARTEGIVTAIIEAGTGGGKQYVDANSDLSTLTETLGTATLVFGQTQPMVQGTNVNDGQFAGVVATGATLDLFADGVEMQFVFVFEDGDAVERNAVESWAEQTDQTDALDDRSVSRTGRTVVITGTGKAEDTSLGV
;
A
#
# COMPACT_ATOMS: atom_id res chain seq x y z
N MET A 1 -43.78 21.14 14.12
CA MET A 1 -42.38 21.40 14.50
C MET A 1 -41.77 20.06 14.89
N THR A 2 -41.26 19.35 13.90
CA THR A 2 -40.58 18.06 14.06
C THR A 2 -39.12 18.33 13.73
N ASP A 3 -38.32 18.33 14.78
CA ASP A 3 -36.91 18.66 14.76
C ASP A 3 -36.12 17.54 14.07
N GLY A 4 -35.27 17.93 13.13
CA GLY A 4 -34.49 17.01 12.30
C GLY A 4 -33.30 16.47 13.10
N MET A 5 -33.41 15.26 13.62
CA MET A 5 -32.25 14.52 14.12
C MET A 5 -31.33 14.19 12.94
N SER A 6 -30.17 14.86 12.90
CA SER A 6 -29.08 14.57 11.97
C SER A 6 -28.56 13.14 12.19
N ARG A 7 -28.35 12.43 11.07
CA ARG A 7 -27.81 11.05 11.00
C ARG A 7 -26.49 10.87 11.77
N ARG A 8 -25.79 11.96 12.14
CA ARG A 8 -24.47 11.97 12.79
C ARG A 8 -24.45 11.47 14.25
N GLN A 9 -25.58 11.38 14.97
CA GLN A 9 -25.57 10.90 16.38
C GLN A 9 -25.54 9.37 16.55
N MET A 10 -25.75 8.58 15.50
CA MET A 10 -25.91 7.12 15.65
C MET A 10 -24.59 6.31 15.60
N VAL A 11 -23.45 6.93 15.28
CA VAL A 11 -22.19 6.19 15.01
C VAL A 11 -21.16 6.30 16.14
N ARG A 12 -21.39 7.12 17.18
CA ARG A 12 -20.35 7.45 18.19
C ARG A 12 -20.19 6.48 19.38
N SER A 13 -20.72 5.26 19.33
CA SER A 13 -20.41 4.26 20.38
C SER A 13 -20.00 2.92 19.79
N THR A 14 -18.69 2.69 19.67
CA THR A 14 -17.99 1.44 20.05
C THR A 14 -16.49 1.65 19.75
N VAL A 15 -15.69 1.99 20.76
CA VAL A 15 -14.23 1.88 20.71
C VAL A 15 -13.79 1.21 22.00
N THR A 16 -13.31 -0.03 21.90
CA THR A 16 -12.47 -0.63 22.93
C THR A 16 -11.44 -1.53 22.26
N THR A 17 -10.20 -1.04 22.32
CA THR A 17 -8.89 -1.70 22.37
C THR A 17 -8.75 -3.17 21.95
N VAL A 18 -7.93 -3.41 20.91
CA VAL A 18 -6.96 -4.52 20.88
C VAL A 18 -5.62 -3.97 20.39
N THR A 19 -4.60 -4.15 21.22
CA THR A 19 -3.19 -3.84 20.94
C THR A 19 -2.43 -5.16 20.90
N ALA A 20 -1.39 -5.20 20.06
CA ALA A 20 -0.29 -6.18 19.96
C ALA A 20 -0.37 -7.22 18.82
N GLY A 21 0.68 -7.20 17.98
CA GLY A 21 1.17 -8.37 17.25
C GLY A 21 1.10 -8.31 15.71
N ILE A 22 1.87 -7.43 15.05
CA ILE A 22 2.31 -7.70 13.68
C ILE A 22 3.73 -8.27 13.77
N ALA A 23 3.79 -9.54 14.15
CA ALA A 23 4.84 -10.43 13.67
C ALA A 23 4.18 -11.25 12.54
N GLY A 24 4.93 -11.53 11.47
CA GLY A 24 4.44 -12.14 10.23
C GLY A 24 3.42 -13.26 10.44
N GLY A 25 2.31 -13.17 9.72
CA GLY A 25 1.20 -14.10 9.81
C GLY A 25 0.13 -13.79 8.78
N VAL A 26 0.48 -13.84 7.50
CA VAL A 26 -0.50 -14.16 6.44
C VAL A 26 -0.70 -15.68 6.48
N ALA A 27 -1.43 -16.15 7.49
CA ALA A 27 -1.83 -17.54 7.62
C ALA A 27 -3.22 -17.60 8.25
N GLY A 28 -4.20 -18.12 7.52
CA GLY A 28 -5.47 -18.51 8.12
C GLY A 28 -6.70 -18.52 7.22
N CYS A 29 -6.75 -19.45 6.26
CA CYS A 29 -8.00 -20.10 5.85
C CYS A 29 -7.69 -21.59 5.59
N THR A 30 -7.97 -22.44 6.59
CA THR A 30 -7.85 -23.90 6.49
C THR A 30 -9.05 -24.51 5.76
N GLY A 31 -8.78 -25.35 4.75
CA GLY A 31 -9.74 -26.29 4.16
C GLY A 31 -9.09 -27.08 3.01
N LEU A 32 -8.25 -28.07 3.30
CA LEU A 32 -8.62 -29.50 3.34
C LEU A 32 -9.11 -30.03 1.98
N LEU A 33 -8.22 -30.68 1.20
CA LEU A 33 -8.43 -31.97 0.50
C LEU A 33 -7.17 -32.40 -0.28
N GLU A 34 -6.84 -33.70 -0.17
CA GLU A 34 -5.75 -34.43 -0.86
C GLU A 34 -6.00 -34.57 -2.37
N SER A 35 -4.94 -34.51 -3.19
CA SER A 35 -4.84 -35.31 -4.42
C SER A 35 -3.40 -35.34 -4.96
N ASP A 36 -2.86 -36.55 -5.12
CA ASP A 36 -1.59 -36.87 -5.79
C ASP A 36 -1.60 -36.53 -7.29
N GLY A 37 -0.44 -36.16 -7.86
CA GLY A 37 -0.25 -36.04 -9.31
C GLY A 37 1.16 -35.65 -9.75
N ASP A 38 1.91 -36.64 -10.25
CA ASP A 38 3.22 -36.60 -10.92
C ASP A 38 3.13 -36.02 -12.36
N GLY A 39 4.15 -35.27 -12.81
CA GLY A 39 4.31 -34.91 -14.23
C GLY A 39 5.28 -33.77 -14.53
N SER A 40 6.38 -34.09 -15.22
CA SER A 40 7.49 -33.24 -15.64
C SER A 40 7.27 -32.43 -16.94
N ASP A 41 8.08 -31.38 -17.09
CA ASP A 41 8.85 -30.94 -18.28
C ASP A 41 8.63 -29.50 -18.79
N GLY A 42 9.76 -28.93 -19.23
CA GLY A 42 10.06 -27.49 -19.29
C GLY A 42 9.39 -26.68 -20.40
N ALA A 43 9.41 -25.36 -20.21
CA ALA A 43 8.94 -24.38 -21.19
C ALA A 43 9.93 -23.22 -21.35
N ASP A 44 10.18 -22.91 -22.63
CA ASP A 44 11.02 -21.87 -23.20
C ASP A 44 10.30 -20.51 -23.08
N GLY A 45 11.00 -19.48 -22.59
CA GLY A 45 10.40 -18.21 -22.18
C GLY A 45 10.15 -17.25 -23.35
N THR A 46 8.91 -17.20 -23.83
CA THR A 46 8.42 -16.13 -24.72
C THR A 46 7.80 -15.02 -23.88
N THR A 47 8.47 -13.87 -23.74
CA THR A 47 7.92 -12.71 -23.03
C THR A 47 6.89 -11.99 -23.91
N THR A 48 5.60 -12.22 -23.66
CA THR A 48 4.50 -11.43 -24.24
C THR A 48 4.41 -10.08 -23.55
N SER A 49 4.82 -9.03 -24.25
CA SER A 49 4.63 -7.64 -23.79
C SER A 49 3.16 -7.26 -23.91
N HIS A 50 2.40 -7.38 -22.83
CA HIS A 50 1.03 -6.84 -22.78
C HIS A 50 1.10 -5.31 -22.82
N THR A 51 0.37 -4.71 -23.76
CA THR A 51 0.24 -3.25 -23.84
C THR A 51 -0.46 -2.78 -22.58
N ARG A 52 0.31 -2.27 -21.61
CA ARG A 52 -0.24 -1.60 -20.43
C ARG A 52 -1.26 -0.58 -20.90
N ASN A 53 -2.49 -0.71 -20.42
CA ASN A 53 -3.49 0.33 -20.59
C ASN A 53 -3.06 1.51 -19.72
N GLY A 54 -2.11 2.29 -20.24
CA GLY A 54 -2.05 3.70 -19.90
C GLY A 54 -3.43 4.24 -20.19
N ALA A 55 -4.14 4.65 -19.14
CA ALA A 55 -5.39 5.37 -19.25
C ALA A 55 -5.22 6.45 -20.34
N SER A 56 -5.87 6.25 -21.48
CA SER A 56 -5.78 7.19 -22.59
C SER A 56 -6.38 8.52 -22.16
N SER A 57 -5.48 9.49 -21.98
CA SER A 57 -5.55 10.83 -22.56
C SER A 57 -6.84 11.63 -22.32
N ASP A 58 -7.17 11.88 -21.07
CA ASP A 58 -7.85 13.13 -20.71
C ASP A 58 -7.23 13.65 -19.40
N GLY A 59 -6.25 14.56 -19.51
CA GLY A 59 -5.69 15.28 -18.36
C GLY A 59 -4.78 14.49 -17.41
N SER A 60 -3.85 13.70 -17.96
CA SER A 60 -2.76 12.98 -17.27
C SER A 60 -2.22 13.71 -16.02
N SER A 61 -2.77 13.39 -14.85
CA SER A 61 -2.04 13.57 -13.59
C SER A 61 -0.81 12.68 -13.68
N ILE A 62 0.37 13.27 -13.49
CA ILE A 62 1.57 12.47 -13.30
C ILE A 62 1.27 11.56 -12.10
N PRO A 63 1.38 10.23 -12.21
CA PRO A 63 1.10 9.35 -11.09
C PRO A 63 1.97 9.79 -9.91
N LEU A 64 1.37 9.93 -8.73
CA LEU A 64 2.06 10.24 -7.50
C LEU A 64 3.37 9.44 -7.44
N GLU A 65 4.50 10.14 -7.41
CA GLU A 65 5.81 9.52 -7.16
C GLU A 65 5.86 9.08 -5.69
N TYR A 66 5.22 7.96 -5.36
CA TYR A 66 4.98 7.56 -3.97
C TYR A 66 6.26 7.48 -3.14
N THR A 67 7.39 7.10 -3.75
CA THR A 67 8.71 7.03 -3.11
C THR A 67 9.16 8.37 -2.53
N ARG A 68 8.76 9.48 -3.17
CA ARG A 68 9.06 10.84 -2.74
C ARG A 68 8.49 11.18 -1.36
N TRP A 69 7.35 10.58 -1.02
CA TRP A 69 6.61 10.84 0.23
C TRP A 69 6.88 9.81 1.33
N LEU A 70 7.71 8.78 1.05
CA LEU A 70 8.18 7.85 2.06
C LEU A 70 9.23 8.54 2.94
N TYR A 71 8.88 8.87 4.19
CA TYR A 71 9.80 9.51 5.13
C TYR A 71 10.75 8.50 5.78
N ALA A 72 11.99 8.88 6.06
CA ALA A 72 12.93 7.96 6.72
C ALA A 72 12.43 7.57 8.14
N PRO A 73 12.44 6.29 8.54
CA PRO A 73 11.94 5.82 9.84
C PRO A 73 12.66 6.46 11.05
N THR A 74 13.95 6.77 10.90
CA THR A 74 14.74 7.42 11.96
C THR A 74 14.19 8.80 12.38
N THR A 75 13.37 9.42 11.53
CA THR A 75 12.76 10.72 11.80
C THR A 75 11.63 10.64 12.82
N SER A 76 10.94 9.50 12.94
CA SER A 76 9.82 9.33 13.87
C SER A 76 10.25 8.78 15.24
N GLY A 77 11.48 8.26 15.35
CA GLY A 77 12.04 7.69 16.58
C GLY A 77 11.32 6.45 17.10
N ARG A 78 10.38 5.87 16.32
CA ARG A 78 9.49 4.81 16.80
C ARG A 78 9.76 3.45 16.18
N ASP A 79 10.22 3.36 14.94
CA ASP A 79 10.53 2.09 14.29
C ASP A 79 11.70 2.21 13.32
N ALA A 80 12.51 1.16 13.18
CA ALA A 80 13.56 1.09 12.16
C ALA A 80 13.00 0.78 10.76
N TYR A 81 11.76 0.27 10.70
CA TYR A 81 11.11 -0.22 9.49
C TYR A 81 9.60 0.01 9.59
N TYR A 82 8.94 0.29 8.48
CA TYR A 82 7.47 0.34 8.42
C TYR A 82 6.97 -0.15 7.04
N PRO A 83 5.74 -0.71 6.98
CA PRO A 83 5.09 -1.02 5.71
C PRO A 83 4.45 0.21 5.08
N PHE A 84 4.37 0.23 3.75
CA PHE A 84 3.61 1.23 2.99
C PHE A 84 2.70 0.56 1.97
N LEU A 85 1.61 1.25 1.65
CA LEU A 85 0.68 0.87 0.58
C LEU A 85 0.35 2.12 -0.23
N PHE A 86 0.74 2.12 -1.50
CA PHE A 86 0.29 3.09 -2.49
C PHE A 86 -0.88 2.51 -3.29
N SER A 87 -1.88 3.35 -3.57
CA SER A 87 -3.02 3.03 -4.43
C SER A 87 -3.36 4.19 -5.37
N HIS A 88 -3.61 3.86 -6.64
CA HIS A 88 -4.22 4.76 -7.60
C HIS A 88 -5.75 4.60 -7.53
N ASP A 89 -6.37 5.34 -6.62
CA ASP A 89 -7.75 5.16 -6.19
C ASP A 89 -8.75 5.37 -7.34
N THR A 90 -8.50 6.32 -8.24
CA THR A 90 -9.32 6.50 -9.45
C THR A 90 -9.27 5.30 -10.41
N ALA A 91 -8.12 4.62 -10.52
CA ALA A 91 -8.00 3.42 -11.36
C ALA A 91 -8.75 2.24 -10.73
N LEU A 92 -8.71 2.11 -9.41
CA LEU A 92 -9.52 1.12 -8.68
C LEU A 92 -11.02 1.40 -8.87
N GLN A 93 -11.45 2.66 -8.74
CA GLN A 93 -12.85 3.07 -8.92
C GLN A 93 -13.35 2.79 -10.35
N ALA A 94 -12.54 3.10 -11.36
CA ALA A 94 -12.85 2.84 -12.77
C ALA A 94 -13.03 1.34 -13.05
N ASN A 95 -12.35 0.48 -12.29
CA ASN A 95 -12.37 -0.98 -12.45
C ASN A 95 -13.20 -1.70 -11.39
N LYS A 96 -14.00 -1.00 -10.57
CA LYS A 96 -14.74 -1.58 -9.43
C LYS A 96 -15.60 -2.79 -9.77
N GLN A 97 -16.23 -2.82 -10.96
CA GLN A 97 -17.09 -3.94 -11.38
C GLN A 97 -16.27 -5.18 -11.70
N ARG A 98 -15.10 -5.00 -12.33
CA ARG A 98 -14.17 -6.09 -12.69
C ARG A 98 -13.46 -6.66 -11.47
N LEU A 99 -13.14 -5.80 -10.52
CA LEU A 99 -12.49 -6.18 -9.27
C LEU A 99 -13.45 -6.87 -8.28
N GLY A 100 -14.77 -6.76 -8.46
CA GLY A 100 -15.75 -7.47 -7.62
C GLY A 100 -15.52 -7.29 -6.11
N GLU A 101 -15.36 -8.41 -5.39
CA GLU A 101 -15.08 -8.40 -3.95
C GLU A 101 -13.70 -7.83 -3.60
N THR A 102 -12.72 -7.95 -4.50
CA THR A 102 -11.39 -7.36 -4.32
C THR A 102 -11.48 -5.85 -4.20
N TYR A 103 -12.35 -5.18 -4.97
CA TYR A 103 -12.62 -3.75 -4.79
C TYR A 103 -13.15 -3.44 -3.40
N GLN A 104 -14.08 -4.26 -2.86
CA GLN A 104 -14.68 -4.02 -1.55
C GLN A 104 -13.66 -4.13 -0.40
N ARG A 105 -12.59 -4.92 -0.55
CA ARG A 105 -11.52 -5.00 0.44
C ARG A 105 -10.71 -3.71 0.51
N PHE A 106 -10.49 -3.04 -0.63
CA PHE A 106 -9.89 -1.72 -0.67
C PHE A 106 -10.89 -0.65 -0.19
N ALA A 107 -12.13 -0.73 -0.69
CA ALA A 107 -13.14 0.26 -0.41
C ALA A 107 -13.66 0.29 1.02
N GLY A 108 -13.72 -0.87 1.68
CA GLY A 108 -14.10 -0.97 3.08
C GLY A 108 -13.18 -0.21 4.03
N ARG A 109 -11.95 0.13 3.63
CA ARG A 109 -10.99 0.89 4.44
C ARG A 109 -11.22 2.41 4.39
N GLU A 110 -12.13 2.88 3.54
CA GLU A 110 -12.30 4.29 3.16
C GLU A 110 -13.16 5.10 4.13
N ILE A 111 -14.05 4.47 4.91
CA ILE A 111 -14.85 5.15 5.94
C ILE A 111 -14.06 5.19 7.26
N SER A 112 -12.83 5.66 7.20
CA SER A 112 -11.98 5.79 8.37
C SER A 112 -11.21 7.09 8.34
N PHE A 113 -10.60 7.43 9.48
CA PHE A 113 -9.60 8.49 9.54
C PHE A 113 -8.56 8.30 8.43
N PRO A 114 -8.17 9.37 7.70
CA PRO A 114 -8.53 10.78 7.95
C PRO A 114 -9.76 11.28 7.18
N LEU A 115 -10.25 10.57 6.15
CA LEU A 115 -11.30 11.07 5.25
C LEU A 115 -12.58 11.49 5.98
N LEU A 116 -12.97 10.72 7.00
CA LEU A 116 -14.13 11.05 7.84
C LEU A 116 -13.97 12.39 8.57
N ASP A 117 -12.77 12.72 9.04
CA ASP A 117 -12.51 13.96 9.79
C ASP A 117 -12.44 15.17 8.85
N MET A 118 -12.25 14.96 7.54
CA MET A 118 -12.19 16.01 6.53
C MET A 118 -13.49 16.13 5.72
N ASP A 119 -14.53 15.36 6.09
CA ASP A 119 -15.77 15.17 5.33
C ASP A 119 -15.54 14.85 3.84
N LEU A 120 -14.46 14.11 3.55
CA LEU A 120 -14.11 13.73 2.18
C LEU A 120 -14.73 12.39 1.82
N SER A 121 -15.30 12.34 0.62
CA SER A 121 -15.69 11.09 -0.03
C SER A 121 -14.47 10.45 -0.69
N TYR A 122 -14.40 9.12 -0.70
CA TYR A 122 -13.35 8.42 -1.45
C TYR A 122 -13.30 8.80 -2.93
N ASN A 123 -14.45 9.13 -3.53
CA ASN A 123 -14.52 9.58 -4.93
C ASN A 123 -13.79 10.92 -5.17
N SER A 124 -13.38 11.63 -4.12
CA SER A 124 -12.56 12.86 -4.22
C SER A 124 -11.06 12.58 -4.15
N VAL A 125 -10.65 11.33 -3.93
CA VAL A 125 -9.26 10.92 -3.80
C VAL A 125 -8.81 10.26 -5.10
N ASP A 126 -7.71 10.78 -5.65
CA ASP A 126 -7.11 10.30 -6.89
C ASP A 126 -6.08 9.21 -6.63
N ALA A 127 -5.28 9.38 -5.56
CA ALA A 127 -4.28 8.43 -5.12
C ALA A 127 -4.02 8.54 -3.60
N THR A 128 -3.69 7.41 -2.97
CA THR A 128 -3.36 7.33 -1.54
C THR A 128 -2.01 6.65 -1.35
N LEU A 129 -1.19 7.20 -0.46
CA LEU A 129 -0.05 6.54 0.16
C LEU A 129 -0.34 6.36 1.66
N SER A 130 -0.54 5.12 2.07
CA SER A 130 -0.85 4.73 3.44
C SER A 130 0.37 4.15 4.14
N PHE A 131 0.56 4.57 5.39
CA PHE A 131 1.50 4.00 6.34
C PHE A 131 0.65 3.30 7.42
N PRO A 132 0.36 1.99 7.29
CA PRO A 132 -0.56 1.29 8.19
C PRO A 132 -0.29 1.58 9.66
N SER A 133 -1.33 1.98 10.39
CA SER A 133 -1.30 2.39 11.80
C SER A 133 -0.58 3.71 12.13
N VAL A 134 0.09 4.36 11.17
CA VAL A 134 0.92 5.55 11.41
C VAL A 134 0.28 6.80 10.81
N GLY A 135 0.01 6.80 9.52
CA GLY A 135 -0.52 7.97 8.80
C GLY A 135 -0.87 7.68 7.35
N ARG A 136 -1.27 8.71 6.62
CA ARG A 136 -1.56 8.68 5.18
C ARG A 136 -1.17 10.00 4.53
N TYR A 137 -0.81 9.94 3.26
CA TYR A 137 -0.78 11.04 2.31
C TYR A 137 -1.75 10.70 1.18
N PHE A 138 -2.47 11.66 0.63
CA PHE A 138 -3.31 11.43 -0.52
C PHE A 138 -3.44 12.70 -1.36
N GLU A 139 -3.63 12.49 -2.66
CA GLU A 139 -3.90 13.51 -3.66
C GLU A 139 -5.35 13.37 -4.13
N GLY A 140 -5.97 14.47 -4.50
CA GLY A 140 -7.37 14.46 -4.88
C GLY A 140 -7.90 15.80 -5.32
N SER A 141 -9.21 15.82 -5.56
CA SER A 141 -9.97 17.00 -5.97
C SER A 141 -10.88 17.45 -4.83
N PHE A 142 -10.35 18.21 -3.88
CA PHE A 142 -11.12 18.76 -2.75
C PHE A 142 -10.72 20.20 -2.45
N ALA A 143 -11.69 21.01 -2.00
CA ALA A 143 -11.48 22.41 -1.66
C ALA A 143 -10.87 22.53 -0.25
N PRO A 144 -9.66 23.10 -0.07
CA PRO A 144 -9.04 23.19 1.25
C PRO A 144 -9.84 24.02 2.27
N GLY A 145 -10.69 24.95 1.78
CA GLY A 145 -11.58 25.75 2.63
C GLY A 145 -12.72 24.94 3.24
N GLU A 146 -13.26 23.96 2.52
CA GLU A 146 -14.32 23.07 3.01
C GLU A 146 -13.75 22.13 4.07
N VAL A 147 -12.61 21.48 3.76
CA VAL A 147 -11.91 20.61 4.70
C VAL A 147 -11.55 21.36 5.99
N ARG A 148 -11.02 22.58 5.88
CA ARG A 148 -10.73 23.43 7.05
C ARG A 148 -11.97 23.64 7.93
N SER A 149 -13.11 23.95 7.31
CA SER A 149 -14.34 24.25 8.05
C SER A 149 -14.77 23.02 8.87
N GLU A 150 -14.72 21.82 8.28
CA GLU A 150 -15.03 20.58 9.02
C GLU A 150 -14.01 20.31 10.14
N LEU A 151 -12.71 20.49 9.88
CA LEU A 151 -11.68 20.30 10.90
C LEU A 151 -11.90 21.21 12.12
N GLU A 152 -12.22 22.49 11.89
CA GLU A 152 -12.54 23.45 12.94
C GLU A 152 -13.82 23.07 13.72
N GLU A 153 -14.86 22.56 13.04
CA GLU A 153 -16.06 22.01 13.69
C GLU A 153 -15.74 20.80 14.59
N LEU A 154 -14.77 19.98 14.17
CA LEU A 154 -14.24 18.85 14.93
C LEU A 154 -13.21 19.25 16.00
N ARG A 155 -13.02 20.56 16.24
CA ARG A 155 -12.08 21.12 17.23
C ARG A 155 -10.62 20.81 16.94
N TYR A 156 -10.26 20.61 15.69
CA TYR A 156 -8.86 20.73 15.30
C TYR A 156 -8.46 22.20 15.34
N GLU A 157 -7.33 22.50 15.96
CA GLU A 157 -6.75 23.83 16.01
C GLU A 157 -5.65 23.96 14.96
N ARG A 158 -5.60 25.10 14.27
CA ARG A 158 -4.48 25.40 13.36
C ARG A 158 -3.22 25.65 14.18
N ILE A 159 -2.19 24.82 13.97
CA ILE A 159 -0.91 24.91 14.70
C ILE A 159 0.21 25.57 13.90
N GLY A 160 0.07 25.70 12.57
CA GLY A 160 1.09 26.36 11.75
C GLY A 160 0.97 26.06 10.26
N GLU A 161 2.09 26.29 9.56
CA GLU A 161 2.29 25.98 8.15
C GLU A 161 3.58 25.15 8.00
N LYS A 162 3.58 24.21 7.06
CA LYS A 162 4.75 23.40 6.69
C LYS A 162 4.83 23.31 5.17
N ALA A 163 5.86 23.92 4.59
CA ALA A 163 5.90 24.18 3.16
C ALA A 163 4.60 24.91 2.72
N GLU A 164 3.85 24.36 1.78
CA GLU A 164 2.55 24.90 1.33
C GLU A 164 1.34 24.39 2.12
N PHE A 165 1.54 23.46 3.06
CA PHE A 165 0.46 22.86 3.83
C PHE A 165 0.11 23.68 5.07
N THR A 166 -1.17 23.85 5.34
CA THR A 166 -1.67 24.32 6.65
C THR A 166 -1.89 23.13 7.56
N VAL A 167 -1.29 23.15 8.76
CA VAL A 167 -1.33 22.03 9.70
C VAL A 167 -2.32 22.30 10.83
N TYR A 168 -3.17 21.31 11.10
CA TYR A 168 -4.19 21.28 12.13
C TYR A 168 -3.94 20.13 13.09
N ARG A 169 -4.32 20.30 14.35
CA ARG A 169 -4.17 19.28 15.39
C ARG A 169 -5.36 19.23 16.34
N ASP A 170 -5.85 18.05 16.69
CA ASP A 170 -6.89 17.88 17.71
C ASP A 170 -6.31 17.78 19.14
N ASP A 171 -7.19 17.70 20.13
CA ASP A 171 -6.83 17.62 21.55
C ASP A 171 -6.13 16.31 21.97
N VAL A 172 -6.20 15.27 21.12
CA VAL A 172 -5.53 13.98 21.35
C VAL A 172 -4.25 13.82 20.51
N GLY A 173 -3.84 14.86 19.80
CA GLY A 173 -2.58 14.91 19.06
C GLY A 173 -2.62 14.28 17.66
N LYS A 174 -3.81 14.05 17.08
CA LYS A 174 -3.91 13.75 15.65
C LYS A 174 -3.59 15.00 14.85
N GLU A 175 -2.86 14.83 13.76
CA GLU A 175 -2.48 15.91 12.86
C GLU A 175 -3.09 15.68 11.49
N ILE A 176 -3.57 16.76 10.89
CA ILE A 176 -4.02 16.81 9.50
C ILE A 176 -3.41 18.06 8.87
N ALA A 177 -2.74 17.91 7.75
CA ALA A 177 -2.18 18.99 6.97
C ALA A 177 -2.81 18.99 5.58
N ILE A 178 -3.25 20.16 5.13
CA ILE A 178 -3.98 20.30 3.86
C ILE A 178 -3.36 21.40 3.01
N THR A 179 -3.35 21.17 1.70
CA THR A 179 -3.06 22.16 0.67
C THR A 179 -4.04 21.94 -0.50
N ASP A 180 -3.92 22.75 -1.56
CA ASP A 180 -4.71 22.58 -2.77
C ASP A 180 -4.40 21.22 -3.44
N GLY A 181 -5.39 20.34 -3.48
CA GLY A 181 -5.29 19.02 -4.12
C GLY A 181 -4.52 17.94 -3.35
N ALA A 182 -4.05 18.20 -2.14
CA ALA A 182 -3.32 17.20 -1.35
C ALA A 182 -3.51 17.37 0.16
N ALA A 183 -3.39 16.26 0.88
CA ALA A 183 -3.39 16.26 2.34
C ALA A 183 -2.58 15.11 2.93
N ALA A 184 -2.07 15.33 4.13
CA ALA A 184 -1.37 14.35 4.94
C ALA A 184 -2.02 14.29 6.31
N ALA A 185 -2.14 13.09 6.90
CA ALA A 185 -2.74 12.92 8.20
C ALA A 185 -2.07 11.81 9.00
N ALA A 186 -1.99 11.98 10.31
CA ALA A 186 -1.44 10.97 11.20
C ALA A 186 -2.10 11.01 12.57
N ARG A 187 -2.09 9.86 13.26
CA ARG A 187 -2.58 9.76 14.65
C ARG A 187 -1.52 10.13 15.68
N THR A 188 -0.28 10.32 15.23
CA THR A 188 0.88 10.60 16.07
C THR A 188 1.49 11.92 15.64
N GLU A 189 1.72 12.81 16.61
CA GLU A 189 2.40 14.08 16.42
C GLU A 189 3.76 13.92 15.71
N GLY A 190 4.04 14.79 14.75
CA GLY A 190 5.31 14.87 14.03
C GLY A 190 5.36 14.02 12.76
N ILE A 191 4.51 12.99 12.64
CA ILE A 191 4.48 12.14 11.44
C ILE A 191 4.02 12.93 10.21
N VAL A 192 3.02 13.80 10.33
CA VAL A 192 2.57 14.65 9.21
C VAL A 192 3.71 15.56 8.74
N THR A 193 4.47 16.11 9.69
CA THR A 193 5.67 16.91 9.37
C THR A 193 6.70 16.09 8.62
N ALA A 194 7.01 14.87 9.07
CA ALA A 194 7.98 13.99 8.42
C ALA A 194 7.57 13.62 6.98
N ILE A 195 6.28 13.31 6.76
CA ILE A 195 5.72 13.04 5.43
C ILE A 195 5.92 14.26 4.51
N ILE A 196 5.54 15.46 4.96
CA ILE A 196 5.67 16.70 4.17
C ILE A 196 7.13 17.02 3.90
N GLU A 197 8.01 16.87 4.88
CA GLU A 197 9.45 17.11 4.70
C GLU A 197 10.06 16.17 3.67
N ALA A 198 9.73 14.88 3.69
CA ALA A 198 10.17 13.94 2.66
C ALA A 198 9.64 14.34 1.28
N GLY A 199 8.34 14.63 1.19
CA GLY A 199 7.67 15.04 -0.04
C GLY A 199 8.18 16.35 -0.64
N THR A 200 8.59 17.31 0.19
CA THR A 200 9.01 18.65 -0.27
C THR A 200 10.54 18.81 -0.32
N GLY A 201 11.29 17.76 -0.02
CA GLY A 201 12.76 17.77 -0.02
C GLY A 201 13.39 18.47 1.19
N GLY A 202 12.59 18.77 2.22
CA GLY A 202 13.06 19.31 3.50
C GLY A 202 13.60 18.26 4.47
N GLY A 203 13.36 16.97 4.21
CA GLY A 203 13.76 15.83 5.03
C GLY A 203 14.32 14.68 4.21
N LYS A 204 14.84 13.66 4.89
CA LYS A 204 15.36 12.45 4.24
C LYS A 204 14.22 11.56 3.78
N GLN A 205 14.25 11.17 2.50
CA GLN A 205 13.38 10.13 1.98
C GLN A 205 13.87 8.76 2.45
N TYR A 206 12.95 7.80 2.53
CA TYR A 206 13.27 6.48 3.02
C TYR A 206 14.20 5.75 2.03
N VAL A 207 13.99 5.92 0.73
CA VAL A 207 14.85 5.35 -0.32
C VAL A 207 16.30 5.86 -0.24
N ASP A 208 16.53 7.09 0.22
CA ASP A 208 17.87 7.65 0.44
C ASP A 208 18.53 7.13 1.72
N ALA A 209 17.70 6.80 2.72
CA ALA A 209 18.16 6.36 4.03
C ALA A 209 18.39 4.84 4.12
N ASN A 210 17.81 4.06 3.20
CA ASN A 210 17.85 2.60 3.22
C ASN A 210 17.97 2.03 1.79
N SER A 211 19.13 1.44 1.48
CA SER A 211 19.42 0.85 0.16
C SER A 211 18.56 -0.37 -0.18
N ASP A 212 18.04 -1.09 0.81
CA ASP A 212 17.13 -2.23 0.59
C ASP A 212 15.78 -1.74 0.13
N LEU A 213 15.29 -0.64 0.69
CA LEU A 213 14.09 0.01 0.19
C LEU A 213 14.29 0.58 -1.20
N SER A 214 15.40 1.27 -1.47
CA SER A 214 15.68 1.76 -2.84
C SER A 214 15.67 0.59 -3.83
N THR A 215 16.38 -0.50 -3.54
CA THR A 215 16.37 -1.72 -4.39
C THR A 215 14.95 -2.27 -4.57
N LEU A 216 14.15 -2.35 -3.50
CA LEU A 216 12.78 -2.83 -3.54
C LEU A 216 11.91 -1.94 -4.46
N THR A 217 11.90 -0.63 -4.22
CA THR A 217 11.05 0.32 -4.96
C THR A 217 11.46 0.48 -6.43
N GLU A 218 12.76 0.40 -6.73
CA GLU A 218 13.26 0.35 -8.11
C GLU A 218 12.77 -0.90 -8.84
N THR A 219 12.70 -2.04 -8.15
CA THR A 219 12.21 -3.30 -8.73
C THR A 219 10.69 -3.30 -8.88
N LEU A 220 9.95 -2.78 -7.89
CA LEU A 220 8.48 -2.68 -7.94
C LEU A 220 8.01 -1.67 -9.00
N GLY A 221 8.77 -0.59 -9.19
CA GLY A 221 8.41 0.49 -10.10
C GLY A 221 7.09 1.15 -9.72
N THR A 222 6.23 1.38 -10.72
CA THR A 222 4.91 1.99 -10.59
C THR A 222 3.83 0.99 -10.99
N ALA A 223 2.72 0.96 -10.26
CA ALA A 223 1.55 0.15 -10.58
C ALA A 223 0.29 0.77 -9.98
N THR A 224 -0.88 0.21 -10.30
CA THR A 224 -2.16 0.59 -9.68
C THR A 224 -2.12 0.45 -8.15
N LEU A 225 -1.54 -0.64 -7.65
CA LEU A 225 -1.27 -0.87 -6.23
C LEU A 225 0.19 -1.22 -6.05
N VAL A 226 0.82 -0.63 -5.04
CA VAL A 226 2.19 -0.98 -4.63
C VAL A 226 2.21 -1.14 -3.12
N PHE A 227 2.58 -2.33 -2.66
CA PHE A 227 2.87 -2.61 -1.26
C PHE A 227 4.35 -2.88 -1.09
N GLY A 228 4.93 -2.39 0.00
CA GLY A 228 6.30 -2.74 0.34
C GLY A 228 6.64 -2.51 1.79
N GLN A 229 7.66 -3.22 2.24
CA GLN A 229 8.27 -3.00 3.55
C GLN A 229 9.71 -3.51 3.54
N THR A 230 10.55 -2.83 4.29
CA THR A 230 11.80 -3.38 4.80
C THR A 230 11.55 -4.07 6.14
N GLN A 231 12.47 -4.90 6.60
CA GLN A 231 12.35 -5.63 7.86
C GLN A 231 13.74 -6.05 8.38
N PRO A 232 13.86 -6.48 9.65
CA PRO A 232 15.03 -7.20 10.09
C PRO A 232 15.26 -8.44 9.22
N MET A 233 16.53 -8.83 9.02
CA MET A 233 16.85 -10.03 8.26
C MET A 233 16.13 -11.26 8.84
N VAL A 234 15.40 -11.96 7.96
CA VAL A 234 14.76 -13.23 8.27
C VAL A 234 15.84 -14.29 8.54
N GLN A 235 15.74 -14.97 9.69
CA GLN A 235 16.78 -15.91 10.13
C GLN A 235 16.59 -17.34 9.62
N GLY A 236 15.41 -17.69 9.12
CA GLY A 236 15.10 -19.04 8.68
C GLY A 236 14.00 -19.07 7.64
N THR A 237 14.01 -20.13 6.83
CA THR A 237 13.04 -20.32 5.75
C THR A 237 11.83 -21.10 6.24
N ASN A 238 10.65 -20.53 6.03
CA ASN A 238 9.37 -21.20 6.09
C ASN A 238 8.64 -20.97 4.77
N VAL A 239 8.75 -21.95 3.87
CA VAL A 239 8.15 -21.91 2.53
C VAL A 239 6.65 -21.69 2.60
N ASN A 240 5.94 -22.31 3.55
CA ASN A 240 4.49 -22.19 3.65
C ASN A 240 4.02 -20.75 3.96
N ASP A 241 4.85 -19.97 4.67
CA ASP A 241 4.53 -18.60 5.07
C ASP A 241 5.14 -17.55 4.13
N GLY A 242 5.81 -17.96 3.04
CA GLY A 242 6.55 -17.06 2.16
C GLY A 242 7.72 -16.36 2.87
N GLN A 243 8.29 -16.98 3.90
CA GLN A 243 9.44 -16.46 4.63
C GLN A 243 10.72 -17.16 4.18
N PHE A 244 11.73 -16.40 3.75
CA PHE A 244 12.99 -16.93 3.25
C PHE A 244 14.15 -16.33 4.03
N ALA A 245 15.08 -17.17 4.47
CA ALA A 245 16.28 -16.72 5.18
C ALA A 245 17.04 -15.68 4.35
N GLY A 246 17.55 -14.64 5.01
CA GLY A 246 18.28 -13.55 4.36
C GLY A 246 17.42 -12.44 3.77
N VAL A 247 16.08 -12.57 3.71
CA VAL A 247 15.22 -11.49 3.22
C VAL A 247 15.21 -10.29 4.17
N VAL A 248 15.44 -9.09 3.62
CA VAL A 248 15.48 -7.79 4.32
C VAL A 248 14.42 -6.80 3.82
N ALA A 249 13.81 -7.06 2.66
CA ALA A 249 12.65 -6.31 2.19
C ALA A 249 11.74 -7.18 1.32
N THR A 250 10.44 -6.92 1.39
CA THR A 250 9.42 -7.58 0.59
C THR A 250 8.43 -6.57 0.04
N GLY A 251 7.85 -6.86 -1.11
CA GLY A 251 6.79 -6.03 -1.66
C GLY A 251 6.03 -6.75 -2.75
N ALA A 252 4.93 -6.13 -3.16
CA ALA A 252 4.11 -6.62 -4.24
C ALA A 252 3.51 -5.46 -5.04
N THR A 253 3.27 -5.69 -6.33
CA THR A 253 2.45 -4.80 -7.16
C THR A 253 1.26 -5.55 -7.71
N LEU A 254 0.19 -4.79 -7.98
CA LEU A 254 -0.90 -5.21 -8.84
C LEU A 254 -1.16 -4.06 -9.81
N ASP A 255 -1.08 -4.35 -11.10
CA ASP A 255 -1.39 -3.40 -12.15
C ASP A 255 -2.62 -3.85 -12.95
N LEU A 256 -3.54 -2.93 -13.19
CA LEU A 256 -4.76 -3.20 -13.94
C LEU A 256 -4.54 -2.90 -15.42
N PHE A 257 -4.90 -3.85 -16.28
CA PHE A 257 -4.96 -3.63 -17.74
C PHE A 257 -6.33 -4.00 -18.31
N ALA A 258 -6.50 -3.98 -19.64
CA ALA A 258 -7.81 -4.09 -20.30
C ALA A 258 -8.62 -5.33 -19.88
N ASP A 259 -7.95 -6.47 -19.84
CA ASP A 259 -8.52 -7.81 -19.77
C ASP A 259 -8.11 -8.59 -18.52
N GLY A 260 -7.23 -8.04 -17.68
CA GLY A 260 -6.78 -8.72 -16.47
C GLY A 260 -5.99 -7.81 -15.53
N VAL A 261 -5.18 -8.46 -14.71
CA VAL A 261 -4.19 -7.85 -13.83
C VAL A 261 -2.83 -8.49 -14.05
N GLU A 262 -1.78 -7.72 -13.80
CA GLU A 262 -0.42 -8.22 -13.67
C GLU A 262 -0.03 -8.10 -12.20
N MET A 263 0.51 -9.17 -11.63
CA MET A 263 1.02 -9.17 -10.26
C MET A 263 2.52 -9.41 -10.25
N GLN A 264 3.18 -8.74 -9.33
CA GLN A 264 4.59 -8.94 -9.04
C GLN A 264 4.78 -9.13 -7.54
N PHE A 265 5.59 -10.11 -7.14
CA PHE A 265 6.10 -10.25 -5.78
C PHE A 265 7.62 -10.10 -5.80
N VAL A 266 8.16 -9.30 -4.90
CA VAL A 266 9.59 -8.99 -4.83
C VAL A 266 10.14 -9.34 -3.47
N PHE A 267 11.24 -10.09 -3.46
CA PHE A 267 12.03 -10.41 -2.28
C PHE A 267 13.44 -9.88 -2.46
N VAL A 268 13.86 -8.99 -1.55
CA VAL A 268 15.22 -8.44 -1.52
C VAL A 268 15.97 -9.13 -0.38
N PHE A 269 17.05 -9.81 -0.74
CA PHE A 269 17.94 -10.50 0.19
C PHE A 269 19.11 -9.58 0.62
N GLU A 270 19.63 -9.78 1.83
CA GLU A 270 20.82 -9.08 2.34
C GLU A 270 22.02 -9.32 1.42
N ASP A 271 22.21 -10.58 1.01
CA ASP A 271 23.28 -11.03 0.12
C ASP A 271 22.71 -11.80 -1.07
N GLY A 272 23.31 -11.62 -2.25
CA GLY A 272 23.01 -12.41 -3.43
C GLY A 272 23.32 -13.90 -3.24
N ASP A 273 24.34 -14.25 -2.46
CA ASP A 273 24.69 -15.65 -2.21
C ASP A 273 23.70 -16.36 -1.27
N ALA A 274 22.91 -15.59 -0.52
CA ALA A 274 21.86 -16.08 0.38
C ALA A 274 20.51 -16.34 -0.31
N VAL A 275 20.41 -16.11 -1.63
CA VAL A 275 19.14 -16.23 -2.36
C VAL A 275 18.70 -17.68 -2.50
N GLU A 276 17.67 -18.07 -1.76
CA GLU A 276 17.04 -19.39 -1.83
C GLU A 276 15.99 -19.47 -2.95
N ARG A 277 16.41 -19.32 -4.21
CA ARG A 277 15.51 -19.30 -5.37
C ARG A 277 14.54 -20.48 -5.41
N ASN A 278 15.03 -21.71 -5.15
CA ASN A 278 14.18 -22.91 -5.19
C ASN A 278 13.06 -22.87 -4.13
N ALA A 279 13.33 -22.28 -2.96
CA ALA A 279 12.33 -22.11 -1.91
C ALA A 279 11.25 -21.10 -2.34
N VAL A 280 11.65 -20.01 -3.00
CA VAL A 280 10.73 -19.01 -3.55
C VAL A 280 9.87 -19.60 -4.67
N GLU A 281 10.46 -20.38 -5.58
CA GLU A 281 9.72 -21.11 -6.61
C GLU A 281 8.73 -22.10 -5.99
N SER A 282 9.17 -22.89 -5.01
CA SER A 282 8.29 -23.83 -4.30
C SER A 282 7.12 -23.13 -3.61
N TRP A 283 7.33 -21.96 -3.00
CA TRP A 283 6.25 -21.16 -2.42
C TRP A 283 5.28 -20.68 -3.50
N ALA A 284 5.80 -20.14 -4.61
CA ALA A 284 4.99 -19.63 -5.72
C ALA A 284 4.12 -20.72 -6.38
N GLU A 285 4.48 -22.00 -6.26
CA GLU A 285 3.71 -23.14 -6.74
C GLU A 285 2.64 -23.62 -5.76
N GLN A 286 2.80 -23.34 -4.46
CA GLN A 286 1.97 -23.90 -3.38
C GLN A 286 1.00 -22.90 -2.75
N THR A 287 1.20 -21.60 -2.97
CA THR A 287 0.45 -20.55 -2.29
C THR A 287 -0.79 -20.12 -3.07
N ASP A 288 -1.93 -20.06 -2.37
CA ASP A 288 -3.18 -19.50 -2.91
C ASP A 288 -3.00 -18.05 -3.43
N GLN A 289 -1.97 -17.33 -2.99
CA GLN A 289 -1.68 -15.96 -3.44
C GLN A 289 -1.27 -15.88 -4.91
N THR A 290 -0.72 -16.95 -5.47
CA THR A 290 -0.28 -17.03 -6.87
C THR A 290 -1.11 -18.02 -7.66
N ASP A 291 -2.04 -18.76 -7.07
CA ASP A 291 -2.86 -19.75 -7.77
C ASP A 291 -3.76 -19.16 -8.86
N ALA A 292 -4.20 -17.91 -8.67
CA ALA A 292 -4.99 -17.19 -9.66
C ALA A 292 -4.14 -16.61 -10.81
N LEU A 293 -2.82 -16.82 -10.80
CA LEU A 293 -1.91 -16.30 -11.81
C LEU A 293 -1.62 -17.35 -12.90
N ASP A 294 -1.93 -16.97 -14.13
CA ASP A 294 -1.44 -17.53 -15.37
C ASP A 294 -0.02 -17.03 -15.68
N ASP A 295 0.70 -17.75 -16.52
CA ASP A 295 2.02 -17.39 -17.05
C ASP A 295 3.05 -17.00 -15.98
N ARG A 296 3.00 -17.70 -14.83
CA ARG A 296 3.91 -17.45 -13.70
C ARG A 296 5.36 -17.63 -14.10
N SER A 297 6.20 -16.69 -13.71
CA SER A 297 7.64 -16.78 -13.89
C SER A 297 8.38 -16.35 -12.64
N VAL A 298 9.49 -17.01 -12.34
CA VAL A 298 10.40 -16.61 -11.26
C VAL A 298 11.74 -16.24 -11.85
N SER A 299 12.18 -15.01 -11.58
CA SER A 299 13.45 -14.48 -12.04
C SER A 299 14.29 -14.00 -10.87
N ARG A 300 15.62 -13.99 -11.08
CA ARG A 300 16.58 -13.50 -10.09
C ARG A 300 17.54 -12.54 -10.75
N THR A 301 17.74 -11.39 -10.12
CA THR A 301 18.75 -10.41 -10.51
C THR A 301 19.54 -9.99 -9.27
N GLY A 302 20.80 -10.42 -9.19
CA GLY A 302 21.65 -10.18 -8.02
C GLY A 302 21.07 -10.78 -6.74
N ARG A 303 20.67 -9.90 -5.81
CA ARG A 303 20.06 -10.21 -4.51
C ARG A 303 18.54 -10.11 -4.49
N THR A 304 17.91 -9.90 -5.65
CA THR A 304 16.47 -9.75 -5.77
C THR A 304 15.87 -10.94 -6.49
N VAL A 305 14.80 -11.50 -5.94
CA VAL A 305 13.95 -12.50 -6.60
C VAL A 305 12.60 -11.86 -6.90
N VAL A 306 12.11 -12.06 -8.12
CA VAL A 306 10.84 -11.52 -8.60
C VAL A 306 9.99 -12.66 -9.13
N ILE A 307 8.77 -12.77 -8.62
CA ILE A 307 7.72 -13.60 -9.21
C ILE A 307 6.79 -12.67 -9.95
N THR A 308 6.48 -12.99 -11.21
CA THR A 308 5.46 -12.30 -11.99
C THR A 308 4.41 -13.29 -12.46
N GLY A 309 3.21 -12.80 -12.75
CA GLY A 309 2.15 -13.55 -13.41
C GLY A 309 1.00 -12.63 -13.79
N THR A 310 0.13 -13.10 -14.67
CA THR A 310 -1.09 -12.37 -15.04
C THR A 310 -2.31 -13.15 -14.59
N GLY A 311 -3.45 -12.49 -14.40
CA GLY A 311 -4.66 -13.19 -13.99
C GLY A 311 -5.90 -12.38 -14.25
N LYS A 312 -7.06 -12.96 -13.93
CA LYS A 312 -8.32 -12.21 -13.96
C LYS A 312 -8.43 -11.33 -12.73
N ALA A 313 -8.94 -10.11 -12.95
CA ALA A 313 -9.11 -9.13 -11.89
C ALA A 313 -10.04 -9.61 -10.75
N GLU A 314 -11.05 -10.42 -11.06
CA GLU A 314 -12.03 -10.96 -10.10
C GLU A 314 -11.50 -12.11 -9.25
N ASP A 315 -10.54 -12.88 -9.79
CA ASP A 315 -9.93 -14.04 -9.11
C ASP A 315 -8.72 -13.62 -8.25
N THR A 316 -8.23 -12.40 -8.45
CA THR A 316 -7.01 -11.94 -7.81
C THR A 316 -7.27 -11.49 -6.38
N SER A 317 -6.58 -12.13 -5.44
CA SER A 317 -6.56 -11.72 -4.03
C SER A 317 -5.17 -11.24 -3.64
N LEU A 318 -5.05 -9.95 -3.33
CA LEU A 318 -3.89 -9.44 -2.61
C LEU A 318 -4.15 -9.67 -1.12
N GLY A 319 -3.48 -10.66 -0.53
CA GLY A 319 -3.49 -10.91 0.91
C GLY A 319 -2.67 -9.87 1.67
N VAL A 320 -3.08 -8.59 1.64
CA VAL A 320 -2.39 -7.47 2.34
C VAL A 320 -3.08 -7.04 3.63
#